data_AF-A0A679HS84-F1
#
_entry.id   AF-A0A679HS84-F1
#
_cell.length_a   1.000
_cell.length_b   1.000
_cell.length_c   1.000
_cell.angle_alpha   90.00
_cell.angle_beta   90.00
_cell.angle_gamma   90.00
#
_symmetry.space_group_name_H-M   'P 1'
#
loop_
_entity.id
_entity.type
_entity.pdbx_description
1 polymer ?
#
loop_
_entity_poly.entity_id
_entity_poly.type
_entity_poly.pdbx_seq_one_letter_code
_entity_poly.pdbx_strand_id
1 'polypeptide(L)'
;MTEEQSQRAPIGILVVHGIGAQEPGETERKLMAGLRRVGPELIVPDNGGTFTVSGQPVRLYEVYWADLLKGDITIGAFQMKELQCLSWFPWRNWRCGNYRANKCSSVKLVWWCVALPFINFLILFAYYGAGWIIDVASELFKDKEVGVGDKTKQSCVPTPANKLRKTSTLDRILDEYVGDIFSYVNSAGNAFYREKDEQPIPADVQGVYSAALQRFYGQLIKAHADGCATIQVVAHSLGTVVTYHALAGLRFDSLGREQADAILAASRTVQHVYTIGSPLEKIQFFWPRLMMEGGCLGGKKIQWDNFVSWFDPVAGMLRGFSQWGIVRNHRLLGGGFIRGHVVYEHSPVFLRALTEGLVGRSLPFTQTTSKEWWRDRLILVGETLLAPVALTVVLASGLALYVVTAVLVPYLLSLGLRLFLPAETWGPIVDTISLVFIGSMTLTFLIVPILRAGKVHSQYWAMPPSSRSASGSRGRTATHNVL
;
A
#
# COMPACT_ATOMS: atom_id res chain seq x y z
N MET A 1 -24.02 -36.28 -11.96
CA MET A 1 -22.54 -36.32 -11.92
C MET A 1 -22.14 -37.77 -12.11
N THR A 2 -21.35 -38.07 -13.14
CA THR A 2 -20.76 -39.42 -13.32
C THR A 2 -19.66 -39.63 -12.28
N GLU A 3 -19.45 -40.86 -11.80
CA GLU A 3 -18.40 -41.20 -10.81
C GLU A 3 -17.00 -40.69 -11.22
N GLU A 4 -16.76 -40.56 -12.53
CA GLU A 4 -15.53 -40.01 -13.12
C GLU A 4 -15.25 -38.54 -12.78
N GLN A 5 -16.28 -37.72 -12.54
CA GLN A 5 -16.12 -36.33 -12.11
C GLN A 5 -15.72 -36.21 -10.63
N SER A 6 -15.92 -37.26 -9.83
CA SER A 6 -15.59 -37.28 -8.40
C SER A 6 -14.10 -37.46 -8.11
N GLN A 7 -13.27 -37.75 -9.12
CA GLN A 7 -11.85 -38.10 -8.94
C GLN A 7 -10.85 -36.98 -9.25
N ARG A 8 -11.29 -35.80 -9.70
CA ARG A 8 -10.35 -34.69 -9.94
C ARG A 8 -9.91 -34.07 -8.62
N ALA A 9 -8.59 -33.99 -8.42
CA ALA A 9 -8.02 -33.29 -7.28
C ALA A 9 -8.46 -31.80 -7.28
N PRO A 10 -8.74 -31.23 -6.10
CA PRO A 10 -9.19 -29.85 -5.99
C PRO A 10 -8.09 -28.85 -6.39
N ILE A 11 -8.51 -27.69 -6.89
CA ILE A 11 -7.65 -26.52 -7.06
C ILE A 11 -7.81 -25.63 -5.83
N GLY A 12 -6.71 -25.26 -5.18
CA GLY A 12 -6.73 -24.28 -4.10
C GLY A 12 -6.60 -22.86 -4.64
N ILE A 13 -7.42 -21.92 -4.16
CA ILE A 13 -7.24 -20.48 -4.38
C ILE A 13 -6.92 -19.82 -3.05
N LEU A 14 -5.72 -19.25 -2.94
CA LEU A 14 -5.36 -18.35 -1.84
C LEU A 14 -5.80 -16.94 -2.18
N VAL A 15 -6.74 -16.40 -1.43
CA VAL A 15 -7.25 -15.04 -1.56
C VAL A 15 -6.52 -14.15 -0.55
N VAL A 16 -5.67 -13.25 -1.03
CA VAL A 16 -4.75 -12.46 -0.20
C VAL A 16 -5.20 -11.00 -0.17
N HIS A 17 -5.50 -10.51 1.05
CA HIS A 17 -6.08 -9.18 1.27
C HIS A 17 -5.16 -8.05 0.83
N GLY A 18 -5.74 -6.89 0.50
CA GLY A 18 -4.99 -5.73 0.02
C GLY A 18 -4.83 -4.61 1.04
N ILE A 19 -5.78 -4.47 1.96
CA ILE A 19 -5.82 -3.40 2.97
C ILE A 19 -5.96 -4.05 4.35
N GLY A 20 -5.22 -3.54 5.33
CA GLY A 20 -5.22 -3.96 6.73
C GLY A 20 -6.53 -3.69 7.46
N ALA A 21 -7.46 -2.92 6.92
CA ALA A 21 -8.79 -2.76 7.52
C ALA A 21 -9.83 -3.82 7.11
N GLN A 22 -9.52 -4.73 6.16
CA GLN A 22 -10.49 -5.67 5.59
C GLN A 22 -10.81 -6.85 6.51
N GLU A 23 -12.06 -6.95 6.95
CA GLU A 23 -12.51 -8.03 7.83
C GLU A 23 -12.41 -9.42 7.17
N PRO A 24 -12.22 -10.49 7.96
CA PRO A 24 -12.29 -11.86 7.46
C PRO A 24 -13.58 -12.13 6.67
N GLY A 25 -13.45 -12.81 5.53
CA GLY A 25 -14.51 -13.16 4.60
C GLY A 25 -14.91 -12.04 3.63
N GLU A 26 -14.41 -10.80 3.76
CA GLU A 26 -14.77 -9.72 2.84
C GLU A 26 -14.22 -9.92 1.43
N THR A 27 -12.93 -10.24 1.33
CA THR A 27 -12.27 -10.39 0.02
C THR A 27 -12.75 -11.66 -0.66
N GLU A 28 -12.96 -12.71 0.12
CA GLU A 28 -13.56 -13.95 -0.37
C GLU A 28 -14.97 -13.72 -0.94
N ARG A 29 -15.86 -13.05 -0.18
CA ARG A 29 -17.22 -12.72 -0.67
C ARG A 29 -17.19 -11.89 -1.94
N LYS A 30 -16.25 -10.94 -2.08
CA LYS A 30 -16.08 -10.17 -3.33
C LYS A 30 -15.68 -11.07 -4.50
N LEU A 31 -14.68 -11.94 -4.31
CA LEU A 31 -14.27 -12.89 -5.35
C LEU A 31 -15.43 -13.79 -5.77
N MET A 32 -16.18 -14.30 -4.80
CA MET A 32 -17.34 -15.16 -5.05
C MET A 32 -18.47 -14.43 -5.76
N ALA A 33 -18.75 -13.18 -5.39
CA ALA A 33 -19.71 -12.35 -6.10
C ALA A 33 -19.29 -12.12 -7.57
N GLY A 34 -17.99 -12.00 -7.85
CA GLY A 34 -17.46 -11.94 -9.21
C GLY A 34 -17.62 -13.26 -9.97
N LEU A 35 -17.27 -14.39 -9.34
CA LEU A 35 -17.41 -15.72 -9.96
C LEU A 35 -18.87 -16.07 -10.28
N ARG A 36 -19.83 -15.72 -9.42
CA ARG A 36 -21.27 -15.90 -9.69
C ARG A 36 -21.74 -15.22 -10.99
N ARG A 37 -21.02 -14.20 -11.50
CA ARG A 37 -21.34 -13.53 -12.77
C ARG A 37 -20.92 -14.32 -14.02
N VAL A 38 -19.91 -15.16 -13.90
CA VAL A 38 -19.43 -16.01 -15.02
C VAL A 38 -20.05 -17.42 -14.99
N GLY A 39 -20.70 -17.79 -13.89
CA GLY A 39 -21.48 -19.02 -13.78
C GLY A 39 -22.59 -18.86 -12.75
N PRO A 40 -23.83 -18.51 -13.15
CA PRO A 40 -24.96 -18.38 -12.23
C PRO A 40 -25.29 -19.69 -11.50
N GLU A 41 -25.00 -20.81 -12.15
CA GLU A 41 -25.12 -22.18 -11.66
C GLU A 41 -24.09 -22.52 -10.55
N LEU A 42 -23.13 -21.62 -10.25
CA LEU A 42 -22.14 -21.83 -9.20
C LEU A 42 -22.84 -21.83 -7.84
N ILE A 43 -23.02 -23.02 -7.28
CA ILE A 43 -23.42 -23.19 -5.88
C ILE A 43 -22.21 -22.83 -5.02
N VAL A 44 -22.31 -21.67 -4.39
CA VAL A 44 -21.24 -21.10 -3.57
C VAL A 44 -21.74 -21.02 -2.14
N PRO A 45 -21.10 -21.72 -1.18
CA PRO A 45 -21.40 -21.55 0.23
C PRO A 45 -21.06 -20.12 0.67
N ASP A 46 -21.85 -19.55 1.57
CA ASP A 46 -21.72 -18.14 1.96
C ASP A 46 -20.48 -17.83 2.82
N ASN A 47 -19.75 -18.85 3.31
CA ASN A 47 -18.66 -18.72 4.29
C ASN A 47 -17.43 -19.60 3.97
N GLY A 48 -16.76 -19.39 2.85
CA GLY A 48 -15.59 -20.20 2.51
C GLY A 48 -15.92 -21.64 2.17
N GLY A 49 -14.93 -22.32 1.63
CA GLY A 49 -14.98 -23.77 1.46
C GLY A 49 -14.88 -24.24 0.01
N THR A 50 -15.43 -25.43 -0.21
CA THR A 50 -15.32 -26.13 -1.49
C THR A 50 -16.52 -25.78 -2.36
N PHE A 51 -16.27 -25.36 -3.59
CA PHE A 51 -17.28 -25.14 -4.61
C PHE A 51 -16.82 -25.78 -5.93
N THR A 52 -17.70 -25.82 -6.93
CA THR A 52 -17.38 -26.47 -8.20
C THR A 52 -17.54 -25.49 -9.34
N VAL A 53 -16.52 -25.31 -10.18
CA VAL A 53 -16.56 -24.47 -11.39
C VAL A 53 -16.53 -25.38 -12.62
N SER A 54 -17.63 -25.47 -13.38
CA SER A 54 -17.73 -26.36 -14.55
C SER A 54 -17.26 -27.81 -14.28
N GLY A 55 -17.61 -28.37 -13.11
CA GLY A 55 -17.20 -29.72 -12.70
C GLY A 55 -15.80 -29.81 -12.04
N GLN A 56 -15.02 -28.73 -12.01
CA GLN A 56 -13.75 -28.69 -11.29
C GLN A 56 -13.95 -28.31 -9.82
N PRO A 57 -13.60 -29.15 -8.84
CA PRO A 57 -13.62 -28.77 -7.43
C PRO A 57 -12.56 -27.71 -7.15
N VAL A 58 -12.97 -26.65 -6.44
CA VAL A 58 -12.15 -25.50 -6.05
C VAL A 58 -12.33 -25.25 -4.56
N ARG A 59 -11.24 -24.99 -3.84
CA ARG A 59 -11.24 -24.64 -2.41
C ARG A 59 -10.65 -23.26 -2.19
N LEU A 60 -11.30 -22.44 -1.38
CA LEU A 60 -10.80 -21.10 -1.02
C LEU A 60 -10.06 -21.12 0.31
N TYR A 61 -8.99 -20.35 0.36
CA TYR A 61 -8.19 -20.11 1.56
C TYR A 61 -7.94 -18.62 1.67
N GLU A 62 -8.38 -18.00 2.75
CA GLU A 62 -8.24 -16.57 2.94
C GLU A 62 -7.00 -16.23 3.78
N VAL A 63 -6.19 -15.29 3.26
CA VAL A 63 -5.04 -14.71 3.96
C VAL A 63 -5.38 -13.25 4.29
N TYR A 64 -5.62 -12.99 5.58
CA TYR A 64 -5.98 -11.68 6.11
C TYR A 64 -5.05 -11.28 7.26
N TRP A 65 -4.95 -9.98 7.54
CA TRP A 65 -4.15 -9.43 8.63
C TRP A 65 -4.79 -8.23 9.29
N ALA A 66 -6.13 -8.16 9.27
CA ALA A 66 -6.77 -6.94 9.71
C ALA A 66 -6.58 -6.61 11.19
N ASP A 67 -6.59 -7.63 12.03
CA ASP A 67 -6.25 -7.53 13.44
C ASP A 67 -4.78 -7.12 13.70
N LEU A 68 -3.88 -7.21 12.71
CA LEU A 68 -2.50 -6.74 12.84
C LEU A 68 -2.35 -5.24 12.50
N LEU A 69 -3.30 -4.69 11.74
CA LEU A 69 -3.20 -3.40 11.07
C LEU A 69 -4.51 -2.60 11.15
N LYS A 70 -5.28 -2.76 12.23
CA LYS A 70 -6.53 -2.01 12.45
C LYS A 70 -6.68 -1.56 13.89
N GLY A 71 -7.37 -0.43 14.07
CA GLY A 71 -7.73 0.09 15.38
C GLY A 71 -6.57 0.84 16.03
N ASP A 72 -6.52 0.84 17.37
CA ASP A 72 -5.59 1.70 18.11
C ASP A 72 -4.11 1.36 17.87
N ILE A 73 -3.82 0.14 17.40
CA ILE A 73 -2.47 -0.32 17.08
C ILE A 73 -1.84 0.42 15.89
N THR A 74 -2.65 0.95 14.97
CA THR A 74 -2.15 1.69 13.79
C THR A 74 -2.03 3.18 14.03
N ILE A 75 -2.42 3.69 15.21
CA ILE A 75 -2.34 5.12 15.50
C ILE A 75 -0.88 5.58 15.39
N GLY A 76 -0.65 6.57 14.53
CA GLY A 76 0.67 7.10 14.23
C GLY A 76 1.53 6.20 13.36
N ALA A 77 0.96 5.18 12.70
CA ALA A 77 1.65 4.37 11.70
C ALA A 77 2.02 5.20 10.47
N PHE A 78 1.08 6.01 9.96
CA PHE A 78 1.31 6.96 8.90
C PHE A 78 2.03 8.20 9.44
N GLN A 79 3.12 8.58 8.77
CA GLN A 79 3.79 9.84 9.03
C GLN A 79 3.94 10.64 7.75
N MET A 80 3.29 11.81 7.71
CA MET A 80 3.45 12.72 6.57
C MET A 80 4.93 13.06 6.32
N LYS A 81 5.72 13.28 7.38
CA LYS A 81 7.16 13.53 7.26
C LYS A 81 7.91 12.37 6.59
N GLU A 82 7.49 11.12 6.80
CA GLU A 82 8.09 9.94 6.16
C GLU A 82 7.70 9.86 4.67
N LEU A 83 6.42 10.10 4.36
CA LEU A 83 5.98 10.25 2.96
C LEU A 83 6.77 11.34 2.23
N GLN A 84 7.05 12.46 2.90
CA GLN A 84 7.87 13.51 2.32
C GLN A 84 9.30 13.07 2.02
N CYS A 85 9.89 12.28 2.91
CA CYS A 85 11.22 11.72 2.70
C CYS A 85 11.27 10.77 1.50
N LEU A 86 10.19 10.02 1.27
CA LEU A 86 10.10 9.02 0.20
C LEU A 86 10.31 9.63 -1.19
N SER A 87 9.90 10.88 -1.41
CA SER A 87 10.11 11.60 -2.68
C SER A 87 11.59 11.71 -3.08
N TRP A 88 12.51 11.61 -2.11
CA TRP A 88 13.96 11.69 -2.31
C TRP A 88 14.66 10.34 -2.39
N PHE A 89 13.95 9.24 -2.14
CA PHE A 89 14.53 7.89 -2.18
C PHE A 89 15.08 7.53 -3.56
N PRO A 90 14.44 7.90 -4.69
CA PRO A 90 14.99 7.56 -5.99
C PRO A 90 16.36 8.17 -6.26
N TRP A 91 16.54 9.45 -5.94
CA TRP A 91 17.83 10.10 -6.08
C TRP A 91 18.90 9.45 -5.19
N ARG A 92 18.54 9.12 -3.94
CA ARG A 92 19.47 8.44 -3.01
C ARG A 92 19.81 7.02 -3.46
N ASN A 93 18.83 6.27 -3.94
CA ASN A 93 19.02 4.92 -4.47
C ASN A 93 19.95 4.94 -5.69
N TRP A 94 19.79 5.93 -6.58
CA TRP A 94 20.70 6.11 -7.70
C TRP A 94 22.12 6.43 -7.25
N ARG A 95 22.29 7.42 -6.36
CA ARG A 95 23.60 7.82 -5.84
C ARG A 95 24.33 6.67 -5.13
N CYS A 96 23.59 5.82 -4.43
CA CYS A 96 24.14 4.65 -3.74
C CYS A 96 24.30 3.41 -4.63
N GLY A 97 23.96 3.48 -5.92
CA GLY A 97 24.02 2.32 -6.82
C GLY A 97 23.03 1.20 -6.47
N ASN A 98 21.95 1.52 -5.76
CA ASN A 98 20.94 0.54 -5.32
C ASN A 98 20.03 0.07 -6.45
N TYR A 99 19.95 0.83 -7.56
CA TYR A 99 19.20 0.40 -8.74
C TYR A 99 20.02 -0.57 -9.57
N ARG A 100 19.36 -1.63 -10.03
CA ARG A 100 19.96 -2.59 -10.95
C ARG A 100 20.26 -1.92 -12.29
N ALA A 101 21.43 -2.20 -12.85
CA ALA A 101 21.78 -1.80 -14.21
C ALA A 101 20.67 -2.24 -15.19
N ASN A 102 20.30 -1.35 -16.12
CA ASN A 102 19.32 -1.59 -17.19
C ASN A 102 17.84 -1.74 -16.79
N LYS A 103 17.46 -1.71 -15.50
CA LYS A 103 16.04 -1.77 -15.10
C LYS A 103 15.33 -0.42 -15.05
N CYS A 104 16.06 0.65 -14.75
CA CYS A 104 15.53 2.01 -14.75
C CYS A 104 16.26 2.86 -15.79
N SER A 105 15.52 3.41 -16.76
CA SER A 105 16.05 4.42 -17.66
C SER A 105 16.51 5.64 -16.87
N SER A 106 17.74 6.11 -17.11
CA SER A 106 18.30 7.30 -16.44
C SER A 106 17.41 8.52 -16.64
N VAL A 107 16.78 8.67 -17.81
CA VAL A 107 15.84 9.77 -18.10
C VAL A 107 14.60 9.68 -17.21
N LYS A 108 14.00 8.49 -17.10
CA LYS A 108 12.84 8.27 -16.23
C LYS A 108 13.19 8.55 -14.78
N LEU A 109 14.39 8.14 -14.34
CA LEU A 109 14.85 8.37 -12.99
C LEU A 109 15.06 9.86 -12.70
N VAL A 110 15.78 10.59 -13.57
CA VAL A 110 15.97 12.05 -13.45
C VAL A 110 14.63 12.77 -13.41
N TRP A 111 13.68 12.39 -14.29
CA TRP A 111 12.32 12.93 -14.28
C TRP A 111 11.65 12.77 -12.91
N TRP A 112 11.66 11.56 -12.33
CA TRP A 112 11.03 11.33 -11.03
C TRP A 112 11.77 11.97 -9.87
N CYS A 113 13.09 12.14 -9.94
CA CYS A 113 13.86 12.90 -8.95
C CYS A 113 13.44 14.38 -8.89
N VAL A 114 12.93 14.93 -9.99
CA VAL A 114 12.43 16.32 -10.05
C VAL A 114 10.92 16.37 -9.76
N ALA A 115 10.14 15.47 -10.35
CA ALA A 115 8.69 15.49 -10.24
C ALA A 115 8.18 15.09 -8.84
N LEU A 116 8.80 14.11 -8.18
CA LEU A 116 8.30 13.62 -6.89
C LEU A 116 8.36 14.67 -5.78
N PRO A 117 9.45 15.45 -5.60
CA PRO A 117 9.46 16.53 -4.62
C PRO A 117 8.32 17.54 -4.82
N PHE A 118 8.03 17.90 -6.07
CA PHE A 118 6.94 18.82 -6.41
C PHE A 118 5.56 18.21 -6.12
N ILE A 119 5.32 16.96 -6.56
CA ILE A 119 4.08 16.25 -6.25
C ILE A 119 3.88 16.11 -4.74
N ASN A 120 4.95 15.77 -4.03
CA ASN A 120 4.94 15.63 -2.58
C ASN A 120 4.66 16.96 -1.86
N PHE A 121 5.16 18.07 -2.39
CA PHE A 121 4.80 19.40 -1.91
C PHE A 121 3.30 19.70 -2.10
N LEU A 122 2.70 19.31 -3.24
CA LEU A 122 1.26 19.41 -3.43
C LEU A 122 0.47 18.49 -2.49
N ILE A 123 0.94 17.26 -2.25
CA ILE A 123 0.32 16.33 -1.29
C ILE A 123 0.31 16.93 0.12
N LEU A 124 1.35 17.66 0.50
CA LEU A 124 1.38 18.35 1.79
C LEU A 124 0.25 19.37 1.91
N PHE A 125 0.02 20.18 0.87
CA PHE A 125 -1.12 21.09 0.85
C PHE A 125 -2.44 20.34 0.89
N ALA A 126 -2.57 19.27 0.11
CA ALA A 126 -3.78 18.47 0.15
C ALA A 126 -4.06 17.90 1.55
N TYR A 127 -3.03 17.44 2.25
CA TYR A 127 -3.16 16.95 3.62
C TYR A 127 -3.64 18.03 4.59
N TYR A 128 -2.97 19.18 4.63
CA TYR A 128 -3.40 20.26 5.54
C TYR A 128 -4.75 20.85 5.16
N GLY A 129 -5.05 20.98 3.86
CA GLY A 129 -6.34 21.43 3.36
C GLY A 129 -7.46 20.46 3.72
N ALA A 130 -7.24 19.15 3.57
CA ALA A 130 -8.20 18.13 3.97
C ALA A 130 -8.44 18.12 5.49
N GLY A 131 -7.38 18.24 6.29
CA GLY A 131 -7.48 18.33 7.75
C GLY A 131 -8.36 19.51 8.17
N TRP A 132 -8.09 20.69 7.61
CA TRP A 132 -8.87 21.90 7.87
C TRP A 132 -10.35 21.74 7.48
N ILE A 133 -10.65 21.19 6.28
CA ILE A 133 -12.03 20.95 5.83
C ILE A 133 -12.75 19.99 6.79
N ILE A 134 -12.10 18.90 7.21
CA ILE A 134 -12.68 17.92 8.13
C ILE A 134 -12.96 18.54 9.49
N ASP A 135 -12.04 19.33 10.02
CA ASP A 135 -12.20 20.01 11.31
C ASP A 135 -13.38 21.00 11.25
N VAL A 136 -13.46 21.84 10.21
CA VAL A 136 -14.57 22.78 10.00
C VAL A 136 -15.91 22.06 9.85
N ALA A 137 -15.97 21.00 9.04
CA ALA A 137 -17.17 20.20 8.88
C ALA A 137 -17.60 19.58 10.21
N SER A 138 -16.66 19.03 10.99
CA SER A 138 -16.96 18.42 12.28
C SER A 138 -17.58 19.43 13.25
N GLU A 139 -17.10 20.67 13.30
CA GLU A 139 -17.71 21.71 14.14
C GLU A 139 -19.10 22.12 13.65
N LEU A 140 -19.30 22.25 12.33
CA LEU A 140 -20.61 22.62 11.75
C LEU A 140 -21.68 21.54 11.94
N PHE A 141 -21.29 20.27 12.03
CA PHE A 141 -22.23 19.15 12.19
C PHE A 141 -22.41 18.68 13.64
N LYS A 142 -21.56 19.10 14.58
CA LYS A 142 -21.68 18.76 16.02
C LYS A 142 -23.04 19.13 16.60
N ASP A 143 -23.66 20.22 16.15
CA ASP A 143 -24.95 20.68 16.66
C ASP A 143 -26.13 19.80 16.20
N LYS A 144 -25.95 18.92 15.20
CA LYS A 144 -27.02 18.05 14.69
C LYS A 144 -27.07 16.66 15.33
N GLU A 145 -25.99 16.19 15.95
CA GLU A 145 -25.94 14.83 16.55
C GLU A 145 -26.33 14.78 18.04
N VAL A 146 -26.58 15.92 18.69
CA VAL A 146 -26.99 15.96 20.12
C VAL A 146 -28.41 15.40 20.36
N GLY A 147 -29.15 14.99 19.32
CA GLY A 147 -30.56 14.57 19.42
C GLY A 147 -30.86 13.06 19.42
N VAL A 148 -29.91 12.17 19.07
CA VAL A 148 -30.21 10.73 18.94
C VAL A 148 -29.31 9.94 19.88
N GLY A 149 -29.86 9.66 21.07
CA GLY A 149 -29.17 8.96 22.14
C GLY A 149 -28.77 7.54 21.78
N ASP A 150 -27.50 7.22 22.02
CA ASP A 150 -27.08 5.86 22.34
C ASP A 150 -26.19 5.93 23.60
N LYS A 151 -26.81 5.75 24.76
CA LYS A 151 -26.18 5.80 26.09
C LYS A 151 -25.39 4.51 26.41
N THR A 152 -25.03 3.71 25.41
CA THR A 152 -24.60 2.31 25.61
C THR A 152 -23.21 1.99 25.10
N LYS A 153 -22.25 2.92 25.19
CA LYS A 153 -20.82 2.58 25.01
C LYS A 153 -19.99 2.93 26.23
N GLN A 154 -19.77 1.86 27.00
CA GLN A 154 -18.68 1.59 27.95
C GLN A 154 -17.63 2.70 28.09
N SER A 155 -17.62 3.25 29.29
CA SER A 155 -16.53 4.02 29.88
C SER A 155 -15.29 3.11 30.02
N CYS A 156 -14.50 2.99 28.95
CA CYS A 156 -13.10 2.59 29.08
C CYS A 156 -12.36 3.78 29.68
N VAL A 157 -11.96 3.65 30.94
CA VAL A 157 -11.17 4.65 31.67
C VAL A 157 -9.96 5.02 30.82
N PRO A 158 -9.80 6.31 30.44
CA PRO A 158 -8.66 6.74 29.63
C PRO A 158 -7.38 6.58 30.47
N THR A 159 -6.55 5.62 30.10
CA THR A 159 -5.24 5.40 30.71
C THR A 159 -4.40 6.68 30.57
N PRO A 160 -3.70 7.16 31.61
CA PRO A 160 -2.94 8.42 31.58
C PRO A 160 -1.83 8.49 30.52
N ALA A 161 -1.46 7.37 29.90
CA ALA A 161 -0.58 7.31 28.72
C ALA A 161 -1.24 7.85 27.43
N ASN A 162 -2.56 8.00 27.37
CA ASN A 162 -3.30 8.51 26.19
C ASN A 162 -3.51 10.03 26.18
N LYS A 163 -2.85 10.79 27.07
CA LYS A 163 -2.77 12.27 26.94
C LYS A 163 -1.89 12.72 25.77
N LEU A 164 -1.21 11.79 25.10
CA LEU A 164 -0.41 12.11 23.92
C LEU A 164 -1.32 12.39 22.73
N ARG A 165 -1.27 13.64 22.26
CA ARG A 165 -1.81 14.20 21.00
C ARG A 165 -3.17 13.63 20.58
N LYS A 166 -4.22 14.45 20.69
CA LYS A 166 -5.44 14.26 19.88
C LYS A 166 -5.02 14.11 18.42
N THR A 167 -5.05 12.90 17.89
CA THR A 167 -4.84 12.64 16.47
C THR A 167 -6.03 13.18 15.70
N SER A 168 -5.77 13.87 14.60
CA SER A 168 -6.87 14.38 13.78
C SER A 168 -7.65 13.21 13.17
N THR A 169 -8.92 13.44 12.82
CA THR A 169 -9.72 12.43 12.10
C THR A 169 -9.05 12.02 10.79
N LEU A 170 -8.39 12.96 10.10
CA LEU A 170 -7.62 12.67 8.89
C LEU A 170 -6.44 11.73 9.17
N ASP A 171 -5.70 11.96 10.25
CA ASP A 171 -4.58 11.08 10.62
C ASP A 171 -5.05 9.66 10.85
N ARG A 172 -6.17 9.48 11.56
CA ARG A 172 -6.76 8.15 11.79
C ARG A 172 -7.15 7.46 10.48
N ILE A 173 -7.76 8.19 9.54
CA ILE A 173 -8.06 7.65 8.21
C ILE A 173 -6.76 7.25 7.50
N LEU A 174 -5.74 8.11 7.50
CA LEU A 174 -4.49 7.80 6.81
C LEU A 174 -3.71 6.66 7.47
N ASP A 175 -3.75 6.53 8.80
CA ASP A 175 -3.21 5.40 9.55
C ASP A 175 -3.84 4.08 9.12
N GLU A 176 -5.16 4.04 8.94
CA GLU A 176 -5.90 2.84 8.53
C GLU A 176 -5.74 2.46 7.06
N TYR A 177 -5.55 3.43 6.15
CA TYR A 177 -5.53 3.15 4.70
C TYR A 177 -4.14 3.20 4.07
N VAL A 178 -3.28 4.11 4.52
CA VAL A 178 -1.93 4.32 3.97
C VAL A 178 -0.87 3.80 4.94
N GLY A 179 -1.13 3.88 6.24
CA GLY A 179 -0.25 3.42 7.30
C GLY A 179 0.16 1.96 7.15
N ASP A 180 -0.74 1.10 6.66
CA ASP A 180 -0.46 -0.33 6.41
C ASP A 180 0.76 -0.58 5.54
N ILE A 181 0.90 0.19 4.46
CA ILE A 181 2.01 0.05 3.53
C ILE A 181 3.31 0.42 4.26
N PHE A 182 3.31 1.52 5.00
CA PHE A 182 4.47 1.96 5.77
C PHE A 182 4.82 0.98 6.89
N SER A 183 3.83 0.54 7.68
CA SER A 183 4.00 -0.47 8.73
C SER A 183 4.62 -1.75 8.18
N TYR A 184 4.06 -2.27 7.08
CA TYR A 184 4.57 -3.49 6.46
C TYR A 184 5.97 -3.30 5.88
N VAL A 185 6.22 -2.22 5.12
CA VAL A 185 7.51 -1.96 4.46
C VAL A 185 8.61 -1.64 5.47
N ASN A 186 8.31 -0.88 6.53
CA ASN A 186 9.23 -0.61 7.63
C ASN A 186 9.55 -1.89 8.41
N SER A 187 8.56 -2.74 8.68
CA SER A 187 8.77 -4.06 9.30
C SER A 187 9.62 -4.98 8.41
N ALA A 188 9.31 -5.04 7.11
CA ALA A 188 10.09 -5.79 6.12
C ALA A 188 11.53 -5.26 5.98
N GLY A 189 11.74 -3.96 6.19
CA GLY A 189 13.04 -3.30 6.14
C GLY A 189 13.82 -3.28 7.45
N ASN A 190 13.18 -3.59 8.59
CA ASN A 190 13.65 -3.20 9.93
C ASN A 190 14.03 -1.72 9.99
N ALA A 191 13.22 -0.85 9.38
CA ALA A 191 13.56 0.53 9.08
C ALA A 191 12.61 1.55 9.73
N PHE A 192 12.11 1.24 10.92
CA PHE A 192 11.30 2.19 11.69
C PHE A 192 12.17 3.37 12.16
N TYR A 193 11.89 4.55 11.60
CA TYR A 193 12.48 5.81 12.05
C TYR A 193 11.46 6.58 12.89
N ARG A 194 11.87 7.01 14.08
CA ARG A 194 11.13 7.96 14.91
C ARG A 194 12.10 9.01 15.47
N GLU A 195 11.66 10.27 15.48
CA GLU A 195 12.39 11.35 16.17
C GLU A 195 12.30 11.15 17.70
N LYS A 196 13.19 11.79 18.47
CA LYS A 196 13.28 11.58 19.94
C LYS A 196 11.99 11.94 20.69
N ASP A 197 11.20 12.83 20.11
CA ASP A 197 9.93 13.36 20.61
C ASP A 197 8.70 12.67 19.99
N GLU A 198 8.89 11.75 19.05
CA GLU A 198 7.80 10.98 18.44
C GLU A 198 7.52 9.71 19.26
N GLN A 199 6.26 9.27 19.26
CA GLN A 199 5.87 8.03 19.93
C GLN A 199 6.65 6.82 19.37
N PRO A 200 7.07 5.88 20.23
CA PRO A 200 7.67 4.64 19.76
C PRO A 200 6.64 3.82 18.98
N ILE A 201 7.11 3.08 17.99
CA ILE A 201 6.28 2.13 17.24
C ILE A 201 5.90 0.97 18.15
N PRO A 202 4.61 0.60 18.26
CA PRO A 202 4.19 -0.59 19.01
C PRO A 202 4.95 -1.84 18.54
N ALA A 203 5.35 -2.70 19.49
CA ALA A 203 6.13 -3.91 19.17
C ALA A 203 5.41 -4.81 18.15
N ASP A 204 4.08 -4.90 18.25
CA ASP A 204 3.23 -5.67 17.35
C ASP A 204 3.33 -5.17 15.90
N VAL A 205 3.36 -3.85 15.69
CA VAL A 205 3.58 -3.23 14.36
C VAL A 205 4.95 -3.57 13.81
N GLN A 206 5.97 -3.66 14.66
CA GLN A 206 7.31 -4.05 14.23
C GLN A 206 7.36 -5.49 13.71
N GLY A 207 6.49 -6.37 14.20
CA GLY A 207 6.37 -7.78 13.81
C GLY A 207 5.41 -8.06 12.64
N VAL A 208 4.71 -7.05 12.11
CA VAL A 208 3.66 -7.21 11.08
C VAL A 208 4.13 -8.00 9.86
N TYR A 209 5.35 -7.75 9.37
CA TYR A 209 5.90 -8.47 8.22
C TYR A 209 5.91 -9.98 8.45
N SER A 210 6.51 -10.41 9.57
CA SER A 210 6.66 -11.83 9.91
C SER A 210 5.31 -12.48 10.17
N ALA A 211 4.40 -11.77 10.84
CA ALA A 211 3.06 -12.26 11.13
C ALA A 211 2.20 -12.41 9.85
N ALA A 212 2.24 -11.44 8.92
CA ALA A 212 1.55 -11.54 7.64
C ALA A 212 2.09 -12.70 6.78
N LEU A 213 3.41 -12.89 6.74
CA LEU A 213 4.01 -14.04 6.06
C LEU A 213 3.60 -15.37 6.71
N GLN A 214 3.56 -15.44 8.04
CA GLN A 214 3.14 -16.65 8.74
C GLN A 214 1.72 -17.06 8.36
N ARG A 215 0.80 -16.10 8.22
CA ARG A 215 -0.58 -16.37 7.80
C ARG A 215 -0.66 -16.85 6.36
N PHE A 216 0.12 -16.25 5.47
CA PHE A 216 0.24 -16.72 4.09
C PHE A 216 0.73 -18.17 4.05
N TYR A 217 1.83 -18.49 4.75
CA TYR A 217 2.38 -19.84 4.82
C TYR A 217 1.42 -20.84 5.44
N GLY A 218 0.69 -20.45 6.50
CA GLY A 218 -0.32 -21.30 7.14
C GLY A 218 -1.42 -21.73 6.16
N GLN A 219 -1.97 -20.80 5.39
CA GLN A 219 -2.98 -21.12 4.37
C GLN A 219 -2.41 -21.92 3.21
N LEU A 220 -1.17 -21.64 2.81
CA LEU A 220 -0.49 -22.39 1.75
C LEU A 220 -0.25 -23.86 2.14
N ILE A 221 0.26 -24.10 3.34
CA ILE A 221 0.44 -25.45 3.90
C ILE A 221 -0.91 -26.15 4.03
N LYS A 222 -1.93 -25.46 4.54
CA LYS A 222 -3.28 -26.00 4.69
C LYS A 222 -3.85 -26.45 3.33
N ALA A 223 -3.76 -25.61 2.30
CA ALA A 223 -4.22 -25.95 0.96
C ALA A 223 -3.51 -27.19 0.39
N HIS A 224 -2.20 -27.31 0.62
CA HIS A 224 -1.44 -28.47 0.22
C HIS A 224 -1.84 -29.75 0.98
N ALA A 225 -1.98 -29.66 2.31
CA ALA A 225 -2.39 -30.77 3.17
C ALA A 225 -3.81 -31.26 2.85
N ASP A 226 -4.68 -30.36 2.41
CA ASP A 226 -6.03 -30.62 1.94
C ASP A 226 -6.10 -31.36 0.59
N GLY A 227 -4.94 -31.68 -0.01
CA GLY A 227 -4.84 -32.43 -1.26
C GLY A 227 -5.03 -31.60 -2.52
N CYS A 228 -4.89 -30.27 -2.45
CA CYS A 228 -4.95 -29.44 -3.65
C CYS A 228 -3.78 -29.75 -4.58
N ALA A 229 -4.09 -30.26 -5.79
CA ALA A 229 -3.05 -30.63 -6.77
C ALA A 229 -2.34 -29.39 -7.32
N THR A 230 -3.06 -28.29 -7.43
CA THR A 230 -2.53 -27.00 -7.85
C THR A 230 -3.05 -25.90 -6.95
N ILE A 231 -2.21 -24.90 -6.72
CA ILE A 231 -2.56 -23.71 -5.96
C ILE A 231 -2.45 -22.49 -6.88
N GLN A 232 -3.48 -21.65 -6.85
CA GLN A 232 -3.53 -20.35 -7.49
C GLN A 232 -3.60 -19.28 -6.40
N VAL A 233 -2.94 -18.15 -6.60
CA VAL A 233 -2.96 -17.04 -5.63
C VAL A 233 -3.63 -15.86 -6.28
N VAL A 234 -4.69 -15.32 -5.66
CA VAL A 234 -5.33 -14.07 -6.05
C VAL A 234 -5.00 -13.04 -4.99
N ALA A 235 -4.12 -12.10 -5.33
CA ALA A 235 -3.62 -11.10 -4.41
C ALA A 235 -4.02 -9.70 -4.84
N HIS A 236 -4.44 -8.90 -3.88
CA HIS A 236 -4.86 -7.51 -4.09
C HIS A 236 -3.91 -6.54 -3.39
N SER A 237 -3.64 -5.37 -3.97
CA SER A 237 -2.87 -4.27 -3.35
C SER A 237 -1.63 -4.70 -2.54
N LEU A 238 -1.54 -4.41 -1.24
CA LEU A 238 -0.45 -4.83 -0.36
C LEU A 238 -0.24 -6.35 -0.34
N GLY A 239 -1.31 -7.13 -0.47
CA GLY A 239 -1.24 -8.58 -0.57
C GLY A 239 -0.44 -9.09 -1.76
N THR A 240 -0.30 -8.29 -2.81
CA THR A 240 0.61 -8.63 -3.92
C THR A 240 2.07 -8.56 -3.47
N VAL A 241 2.41 -7.64 -2.57
CA VAL A 241 3.74 -7.50 -1.96
C VAL A 241 3.99 -8.63 -0.95
N VAL A 242 3.00 -8.93 -0.10
CA VAL A 242 3.06 -10.06 0.84
C VAL A 242 3.27 -11.37 0.09
N THR A 243 2.47 -11.63 -0.95
CA THR A 243 2.59 -12.81 -1.80
C THR A 243 3.97 -12.90 -2.45
N TYR A 244 4.46 -11.78 -3.01
CA TYR A 244 5.80 -11.74 -3.60
C TYR A 244 6.88 -12.06 -2.56
N HIS A 245 6.89 -11.38 -1.40
CA HIS A 245 7.90 -11.62 -0.36
C HIS A 245 7.85 -13.06 0.17
N ALA A 246 6.66 -13.63 0.35
CA ALA A 246 6.47 -15.01 0.78
C ALA A 246 7.08 -16.00 -0.23
N LEU A 247 6.73 -15.86 -1.51
CA LEU A 247 7.19 -16.77 -2.56
C LEU A 247 8.65 -16.52 -2.96
N ALA A 248 9.16 -15.31 -2.74
CA ALA A 248 10.55 -14.95 -3.00
C ALA A 248 11.48 -15.48 -1.90
N GLY A 249 10.92 -15.79 -0.73
CA GLY A 249 11.69 -16.15 0.45
C GLY A 249 12.40 -14.95 1.09
N LEU A 250 11.83 -13.73 0.99
CA LEU A 250 12.44 -12.57 1.64
C LEU A 250 12.55 -12.83 3.13
N ARG A 251 13.79 -12.81 3.66
CA ARG A 251 14.10 -13.14 5.06
C ARG A 251 13.58 -14.52 5.49
N PHE A 252 13.41 -15.43 4.55
CA PHE A 252 13.09 -16.82 4.86
C PHE A 252 14.35 -17.53 5.30
N ASP A 253 14.44 -17.82 6.59
CA ASP A 253 15.46 -18.69 7.15
C ASP A 253 14.94 -20.13 7.17
N SER A 254 15.43 -20.95 6.23
CA SER A 254 15.06 -22.35 6.14
C SER A 254 15.65 -23.21 7.26
N LEU A 255 16.76 -22.78 7.88
CA LEU A 255 17.42 -23.53 8.95
C LEU A 255 16.76 -23.27 10.31
N GLY A 256 16.20 -22.07 10.51
CA GLY A 256 15.58 -21.66 11.77
C GLY A 256 14.07 -21.89 11.87
N ARG A 257 13.40 -22.32 10.80
CA ARG A 257 11.93 -22.41 10.75
C ARG A 257 11.45 -23.86 10.76
N GLU A 258 10.72 -24.23 11.81
CA GLU A 258 10.20 -25.60 12.03
C GLU A 258 9.39 -26.17 10.84
N GLN A 259 8.71 -25.30 10.08
CA GLN A 259 7.85 -25.71 8.96
C GLN A 259 8.49 -25.47 7.58
N ALA A 260 9.82 -25.30 7.50
CA ALA A 260 10.49 -24.92 6.25
C ALA A 260 10.20 -25.90 5.09
N ASP A 261 10.30 -27.21 5.34
CA ASP A 261 10.06 -28.24 4.32
C ASP A 261 8.60 -28.26 3.85
N ALA A 262 7.66 -28.12 4.78
CA ALA A 262 6.23 -28.05 4.44
C ALA A 262 5.91 -26.81 3.59
N ILE A 263 6.50 -25.65 3.91
CA ILE A 263 6.37 -24.42 3.12
C ILE A 263 6.95 -24.62 1.72
N LEU A 264 8.15 -25.21 1.61
CA LEU A 264 8.79 -25.46 0.32
C LEU A 264 7.97 -26.45 -0.53
N ALA A 265 7.48 -27.54 0.05
CA ALA A 265 6.62 -28.51 -0.62
C ALA A 265 5.32 -27.87 -1.12
N ALA A 266 4.61 -27.15 -0.24
CA ALA A 266 3.38 -26.46 -0.59
C ALA A 266 3.61 -25.38 -1.66
N SER A 267 4.68 -24.59 -1.54
CA SER A 267 5.00 -23.55 -2.52
C SER A 267 5.24 -24.12 -3.92
N ARG A 268 5.85 -25.31 -4.04
CA ARG A 268 6.02 -25.99 -5.34
C ARG A 268 4.70 -26.34 -6.02
N THR A 269 3.55 -26.32 -5.32
CA THR A 269 2.24 -26.51 -5.93
C THR A 269 1.62 -25.23 -6.48
N VAL A 270 2.18 -24.05 -6.17
CA VAL A 270 1.73 -22.78 -6.74
C VAL A 270 2.04 -22.74 -8.23
N GLN A 271 1.02 -22.62 -9.08
CA GLN A 271 1.17 -22.57 -10.54
C GLN A 271 0.87 -21.19 -11.12
N HIS A 272 -0.07 -20.47 -10.52
CA HIS A 272 -0.60 -19.22 -11.04
C HIS A 272 -0.69 -18.15 -9.95
N VAL A 273 -0.25 -16.94 -10.26
CA VAL A 273 -0.45 -15.75 -9.43
C VAL A 273 -1.23 -14.70 -10.23
N TYR A 274 -2.35 -14.27 -9.68
CA TYR A 274 -3.13 -13.13 -10.15
C TYR A 274 -2.88 -11.96 -9.21
N THR A 275 -2.30 -10.88 -9.70
CA THR A 275 -2.12 -9.67 -8.90
C THR A 275 -3.01 -8.56 -9.40
N ILE A 276 -3.65 -7.88 -8.46
CA ILE A 276 -4.66 -6.88 -8.75
C ILE A 276 -4.26 -5.60 -8.03
N GLY A 277 -4.13 -4.49 -8.77
CA GLY A 277 -3.76 -3.21 -8.17
C GLY A 277 -2.36 -3.20 -7.56
N SER A 278 -1.41 -3.96 -8.13
CA SER A 278 -0.13 -4.24 -7.48
C SER A 278 0.80 -3.01 -7.35
N PRO A 279 1.25 -2.65 -6.13
CA PRO A 279 2.28 -1.62 -5.94
C PRO A 279 3.72 -2.13 -6.12
N LEU A 280 3.95 -3.39 -6.52
CA LEU A 280 5.29 -3.99 -6.53
C LEU A 280 6.34 -3.19 -7.31
N GLU A 281 5.98 -2.61 -8.45
CA GLU A 281 6.89 -1.73 -9.20
C GLU A 281 7.25 -0.45 -8.43
N LYS A 282 6.30 0.11 -7.69
CA LYS A 282 6.56 1.27 -6.82
C LYS A 282 7.43 0.85 -5.64
N ILE A 283 7.16 -0.31 -5.02
CA ILE A 283 8.00 -0.83 -3.94
C ILE A 283 9.42 -1.07 -4.45
N GLN A 284 9.59 -1.69 -5.63
CA GLN A 284 10.90 -1.88 -6.25
C GLN A 284 11.61 -0.55 -6.54
N PHE A 285 10.86 0.48 -6.94
CA PHE A 285 11.42 1.80 -7.24
C PHE A 285 11.87 2.53 -5.98
N PHE A 286 11.07 2.55 -4.92
CA PHE A 286 11.39 3.28 -3.69
C PHE A 286 12.28 2.48 -2.73
N TRP A 287 12.04 1.17 -2.60
CA TRP A 287 12.73 0.26 -1.68
C TRP A 287 13.30 -0.97 -2.42
N PRO A 288 14.26 -0.78 -3.35
CA PRO A 288 14.81 -1.89 -4.15
C PRO A 288 15.42 -3.02 -3.31
N ARG A 289 15.86 -2.74 -2.07
CA ARG A 289 16.42 -3.74 -1.15
C ARG A 289 15.42 -4.77 -0.63
N LEU A 290 14.12 -4.44 -0.66
CA LEU A 290 13.06 -5.38 -0.31
C LEU A 290 12.73 -6.34 -1.46
N MET A 291 13.30 -6.09 -2.64
CA MET A 291 13.12 -6.97 -3.78
C MET A 291 14.27 -7.97 -3.85
N MET A 292 13.98 -9.23 -3.52
CA MET A 292 14.96 -10.31 -3.66
C MET A 292 15.45 -10.49 -5.10
N GLU A 293 16.67 -11.01 -5.21
CA GLU A 293 17.26 -11.53 -6.43
C GLU A 293 17.15 -13.05 -6.42
N GLY A 294 16.81 -13.62 -7.57
CA GLY A 294 16.59 -15.06 -7.72
C GLY A 294 15.21 -15.38 -8.26
N GLY A 295 15.12 -16.44 -9.07
CA GLY A 295 13.84 -17.00 -9.52
C GLY A 295 13.08 -17.60 -8.34
N CYS A 296 11.76 -17.68 -8.47
CA CYS A 296 10.92 -18.28 -7.43
C CYS A 296 11.22 -19.77 -7.23
N LEU A 297 11.10 -20.23 -5.99
CA LEU A 297 10.87 -21.65 -5.66
C LEU A 297 11.81 -22.65 -6.33
N GLY A 298 13.11 -22.36 -6.36
CA GLY A 298 14.10 -23.23 -6.99
C GLY A 298 14.10 -23.18 -8.53
N GLY A 299 13.73 -22.04 -9.13
CA GLY A 299 13.75 -21.83 -10.58
C GLY A 299 12.46 -22.26 -11.30
N LYS A 300 11.43 -22.70 -10.57
CA LYS A 300 10.11 -22.98 -11.13
C LYS A 300 9.55 -21.71 -11.75
N LYS A 301 9.06 -21.77 -13.00
CA LYS A 301 8.35 -20.63 -13.61
C LYS A 301 6.88 -20.66 -13.19
N ILE A 302 6.37 -19.50 -12.80
CA ILE A 302 4.97 -19.26 -12.43
C ILE A 302 4.29 -18.49 -13.57
N GLN A 303 3.03 -18.80 -13.84
CA GLN A 303 2.19 -17.94 -14.69
C GLN A 303 1.71 -16.76 -13.84
N TRP A 304 1.99 -15.54 -14.27
CA TRP A 304 1.65 -14.35 -13.51
C TRP A 304 0.82 -13.39 -14.34
N ASP A 305 -0.45 -13.24 -14.00
CA ASP A 305 -1.36 -12.28 -14.62
C ASP A 305 -1.57 -11.08 -13.69
N ASN A 306 -1.10 -9.92 -14.13
CA ASN A 306 -1.17 -8.67 -13.38
C ASN A 306 -2.22 -7.73 -13.98
N PHE A 307 -3.21 -7.34 -13.19
CA PHE A 307 -4.32 -6.49 -13.59
C PHE A 307 -4.10 -5.06 -13.10
N VAL A 308 -4.09 -4.12 -14.05
CA VAL A 308 -3.75 -2.71 -13.81
C VAL A 308 -4.85 -1.83 -14.41
N SER A 309 -5.48 -0.99 -13.58
CA SER A 309 -6.34 0.09 -14.07
C SER A 309 -5.54 1.36 -14.32
N TRP A 310 -5.93 2.15 -15.31
CA TRP A 310 -5.34 3.47 -15.58
C TRP A 310 -5.61 4.49 -14.47
N PHE A 311 -6.75 4.32 -13.78
CA PHE A 311 -7.17 5.23 -12.72
C PHE A 311 -6.74 4.75 -11.33
N ASP A 312 -6.00 3.64 -11.26
CA ASP A 312 -5.44 3.14 -10.00
C ASP A 312 -4.04 3.74 -9.79
N PRO A 313 -3.88 4.71 -8.88
CA PRO A 313 -2.61 5.36 -8.63
C PRO A 313 -1.61 4.47 -7.88
N VAL A 314 -2.04 3.30 -7.37
CA VAL A 314 -1.23 2.33 -6.63
C VAL A 314 -0.70 1.23 -7.57
N ALA A 315 -1.48 0.84 -8.57
CA ALA A 315 -1.09 -0.18 -9.54
C ALA A 315 0.09 0.22 -10.43
N GLY A 316 0.84 -0.77 -10.90
CA GLY A 316 1.88 -0.62 -11.92
C GLY A 316 1.98 -1.87 -12.81
N MET A 317 2.40 -1.68 -14.06
CA MET A 317 2.74 -2.80 -14.93
C MET A 317 4.04 -3.43 -14.46
N LEU A 318 4.02 -4.72 -14.11
CA LEU A 318 5.17 -5.48 -13.63
C LEU A 318 6.12 -5.79 -14.80
N ARG A 319 7.08 -4.90 -15.04
CA ARG A 319 8.10 -5.00 -16.08
C ARG A 319 9.39 -5.63 -15.54
N GLY A 320 9.67 -5.43 -14.25
CA GLY A 320 10.92 -5.87 -13.59
C GLY A 320 10.93 -7.31 -13.06
N PHE A 321 9.94 -8.13 -13.44
CA PHE A 321 9.62 -9.41 -12.78
C PHE A 321 9.70 -10.65 -13.70
N SER A 322 10.28 -10.54 -14.89
CA SER A 322 10.39 -11.65 -15.86
C SER A 322 11.15 -12.88 -15.32
N GLN A 323 11.98 -12.73 -14.28
CA GLN A 323 12.66 -13.85 -13.62
C GLN A 323 11.71 -14.84 -12.93
N TRP A 324 10.43 -14.49 -12.76
CA TRP A 324 9.40 -15.34 -12.16
C TRP A 324 8.66 -16.21 -13.19
N GLY A 325 8.86 -15.97 -14.48
CA GLY A 325 8.11 -16.62 -15.56
C GLY A 325 7.47 -15.60 -16.49
N ILE A 326 6.36 -15.98 -17.12
CA ILE A 326 5.63 -15.11 -18.04
C ILE A 326 4.73 -14.20 -17.22
N VAL A 327 5.06 -12.91 -17.19
CA VAL A 327 4.24 -11.87 -16.56
C VAL A 327 3.37 -11.19 -17.62
N ARG A 328 2.07 -11.44 -17.59
CA ARG A 328 1.06 -10.87 -18.49
C ARG A 328 0.40 -9.68 -17.81
N ASN A 329 0.60 -8.48 -18.37
CA ASN A 329 -0.02 -7.27 -17.85
C ASN A 329 -1.35 -7.01 -18.58
N HIS A 330 -2.46 -7.14 -17.86
CA HIS A 330 -3.82 -6.87 -18.32
C HIS A 330 -4.23 -5.46 -17.95
N ARG A 331 -4.62 -4.68 -18.95
CA ARG A 331 -5.21 -3.37 -18.69
C ARG A 331 -6.70 -3.49 -18.46
N LEU A 332 -7.15 -2.95 -17.34
CA LEU A 332 -8.56 -2.89 -17.01
C LEU A 332 -9.13 -1.54 -17.43
N LEU A 333 -10.19 -1.61 -18.23
CA LEU A 333 -11.00 -0.46 -18.61
C LEU A 333 -12.13 -0.34 -17.59
N GLY A 334 -12.02 0.61 -16.65
CA GLY A 334 -13.06 0.89 -15.67
C GLY A 334 -12.57 1.03 -14.23
N GLY A 335 -13.52 1.41 -13.37
CA GLY A 335 -13.28 1.85 -12.00
C GLY A 335 -12.82 3.31 -11.97
N GLY A 336 -13.57 4.18 -11.29
CA GLY A 336 -13.18 5.58 -11.13
C GLY A 336 -11.95 5.71 -10.23
N PHE A 337 -11.60 6.92 -9.83
CA PHE A 337 -10.38 7.15 -9.05
C PHE A 337 -10.31 6.34 -7.74
N ILE A 338 -11.46 6.06 -7.11
CA ILE A 338 -11.56 5.33 -5.85
C ILE A 338 -11.76 3.84 -6.13
N ARG A 339 -12.71 3.50 -7.02
CA ARG A 339 -13.04 2.09 -7.31
C ARG A 339 -12.04 1.39 -8.22
N GLY A 340 -11.25 2.12 -8.98
CA GLY A 340 -10.20 1.59 -9.85
C GLY A 340 -9.22 0.71 -9.10
N HIS A 341 -9.03 0.97 -7.80
CA HIS A 341 -8.18 0.17 -6.93
C HIS A 341 -8.92 -0.94 -6.17
N VAL A 342 -10.25 -1.02 -6.15
CA VAL A 342 -10.96 -1.96 -5.23
C VAL A 342 -11.96 -2.88 -5.96
N VAL A 343 -12.47 -2.49 -7.12
CA VAL A 343 -13.63 -3.14 -7.75
C VAL A 343 -13.21 -3.97 -8.96
N TYR A 344 -12.48 -5.05 -8.68
CA TYR A 344 -11.94 -5.94 -9.69
C TYR A 344 -12.80 -7.18 -9.92
N GLU A 345 -13.63 -7.52 -8.94
CA GLU A 345 -14.64 -8.59 -9.03
C GLU A 345 -15.73 -8.31 -10.07
N HIS A 346 -15.81 -7.08 -10.58
CA HIS A 346 -16.70 -6.71 -11.68
C HIS A 346 -16.01 -6.80 -13.05
N SER A 347 -14.70 -7.03 -13.09
CA SER A 347 -13.91 -6.97 -14.33
C SER A 347 -14.04 -8.26 -15.14
N PRO A 348 -14.61 -8.20 -16.37
CA PRO A 348 -14.70 -9.39 -17.22
C PRO A 348 -13.32 -9.89 -17.67
N VAL A 349 -12.32 -9.02 -17.76
CA VAL A 349 -10.95 -9.39 -18.12
C VAL A 349 -10.31 -10.23 -17.01
N PHE A 350 -10.45 -9.80 -15.76
CA PHE A 350 -9.97 -10.55 -14.60
C PHE A 350 -10.69 -11.89 -14.48
N LEU A 351 -12.02 -11.88 -14.50
CA LEU A 351 -12.81 -13.10 -14.32
C LEU A 351 -12.59 -14.12 -15.44
N ARG A 352 -12.42 -13.67 -16.69
CA ARG A 352 -12.07 -14.57 -17.80
C ARG A 352 -10.71 -15.23 -17.57
N ALA A 353 -9.68 -14.45 -17.25
CA ALA A 353 -8.35 -14.99 -16.97
C ALA A 353 -8.35 -15.95 -15.78
N LEU A 354 -9.08 -15.61 -14.70
CA LEU A 354 -9.23 -16.49 -13.53
C LEU A 354 -9.92 -17.80 -13.91
N THR A 355 -11.05 -17.74 -14.62
CA THR A 355 -11.76 -18.97 -15.04
C THR A 355 -10.93 -19.79 -16.03
N GLU A 356 -10.15 -19.16 -16.90
CA GLU A 356 -9.21 -19.85 -17.79
C GLU A 356 -8.17 -20.63 -16.99
N GLY A 357 -7.59 -20.03 -15.94
CA GLY A 357 -6.67 -20.78 -15.07
C GLY A 357 -7.35 -21.85 -14.22
N LEU A 358 -8.63 -21.69 -13.85
CA LEU A 358 -9.36 -22.68 -13.05
C LEU A 358 -9.84 -23.89 -13.86
N VAL A 359 -10.34 -23.70 -15.09
CA VAL A 359 -10.97 -24.77 -15.88
C VAL A 359 -10.38 -24.95 -17.27
N GLY A 360 -9.28 -24.27 -17.59
CA GLY A 360 -8.60 -24.34 -18.89
C GLY A 360 -9.31 -23.59 -20.02
N ARG A 361 -10.40 -22.86 -19.72
CA ARG A 361 -11.16 -22.06 -20.70
C ARG A 361 -11.83 -20.87 -20.03
N SER A 362 -11.93 -19.75 -20.74
CA SER A 362 -12.69 -18.60 -20.25
C SER A 362 -14.18 -18.91 -20.23
N LEU A 363 -14.84 -18.71 -19.09
CA LEU A 363 -16.30 -18.82 -19.02
C LEU A 363 -16.98 -17.56 -19.53
N PRO A 364 -18.15 -17.68 -20.20
CA PRO A 364 -18.89 -16.53 -20.68
C PRO A 364 -19.36 -15.68 -19.50
N PHE A 365 -19.27 -14.36 -19.65
CA PHE A 365 -19.79 -13.44 -18.65
C PHE A 365 -21.31 -13.32 -18.86
N THR A 366 -22.09 -13.66 -17.85
CA THR A 366 -23.54 -13.42 -17.87
C THR A 366 -23.74 -11.92 -17.82
N GLN A 367 -24.47 -11.36 -18.78
CA GLN A 367 -24.67 -9.92 -18.84
C GLN A 367 -25.20 -9.42 -17.50
N THR A 368 -24.52 -8.41 -16.93
CA THR A 368 -25.04 -7.69 -15.78
C THR A 368 -26.40 -7.13 -16.13
N THR A 369 -27.31 -7.11 -15.15
CA THR A 369 -28.61 -6.48 -15.36
C THR A 369 -28.40 -5.04 -15.85
N SER A 370 -29.26 -4.55 -16.75
CA SER A 370 -29.14 -3.18 -17.29
C SER A 370 -29.01 -2.12 -16.19
N LYS A 371 -29.66 -2.36 -15.04
CA LYS A 371 -29.59 -1.54 -13.83
C LYS A 371 -28.17 -1.47 -13.22
N GLU A 372 -27.49 -2.60 -13.08
CA GLU A 372 -26.12 -2.64 -12.54
C GLU A 372 -25.14 -1.93 -13.46
N TRP A 373 -25.29 -2.13 -14.77
CA TRP A 373 -24.47 -1.44 -15.77
C TRP A 373 -24.62 0.09 -15.69
N TRP A 374 -25.85 0.60 -15.57
CA TRP A 374 -26.10 2.03 -15.40
C TRP A 374 -25.54 2.56 -14.08
N ARG A 375 -25.73 1.82 -12.98
CA ARG A 375 -25.18 2.19 -11.68
C ARG A 375 -23.65 2.29 -11.74
N ASP A 376 -22.98 1.31 -12.31
CA ASP A 376 -21.52 1.28 -12.39
C ASP A 376 -20.99 2.42 -13.28
N ARG A 377 -21.71 2.75 -14.37
CA ARG A 377 -21.38 3.92 -15.20
C ARG A 377 -21.61 5.24 -14.49
N LEU A 378 -22.74 5.43 -13.81
CA LEU A 378 -23.02 6.65 -13.07
C LEU A 378 -21.98 6.89 -11.98
N ILE A 379 -21.58 5.84 -11.27
CA ILE A 379 -20.55 5.93 -10.25
C ILE A 379 -19.19 6.21 -10.88
N LEU A 380 -18.83 5.55 -11.99
CA LEU A 380 -17.60 5.82 -12.72
C LEU A 380 -17.52 7.29 -13.18
N VAL A 381 -18.59 7.80 -13.79
CA VAL A 381 -18.67 9.20 -14.24
C VAL A 381 -18.60 10.15 -13.04
N GLY A 382 -19.34 9.84 -11.97
CA GLY A 382 -19.31 10.58 -10.72
C GLY A 382 -17.90 10.66 -10.13
N GLU A 383 -17.22 9.54 -9.97
CA GLU A 383 -15.84 9.50 -9.45
C GLU A 383 -14.85 10.21 -10.38
N THR A 384 -14.99 10.04 -11.70
CA THR A 384 -14.06 10.65 -12.67
C THR A 384 -14.21 12.18 -12.72
N LEU A 385 -15.43 12.71 -12.54
CA LEU A 385 -15.68 14.15 -12.56
C LEU A 385 -15.50 14.79 -11.18
N LEU A 386 -15.99 14.15 -10.11
CA LEU A 386 -15.99 14.72 -8.77
C LEU A 386 -14.63 14.58 -8.08
N ALA A 387 -13.87 13.51 -8.30
CA ALA A 387 -12.58 13.35 -7.62
C ALA A 387 -11.56 14.44 -7.98
N PRO A 388 -11.38 14.83 -9.26
CA PRO A 388 -10.49 15.96 -9.60
C PRO A 388 -10.96 17.29 -9.02
N VAL A 389 -12.28 17.53 -8.99
CA VAL A 389 -12.86 18.76 -8.40
C VAL A 389 -12.60 18.77 -6.89
N ALA A 390 -12.90 17.68 -6.19
CA ALA A 390 -12.65 17.56 -4.76
C ALA A 390 -11.16 17.72 -4.43
N LEU A 391 -10.27 17.08 -5.20
CA LEU A 391 -8.82 17.24 -5.06
C LEU A 391 -8.39 18.69 -5.28
N THR A 392 -8.95 19.37 -6.29
CA THR A 392 -8.65 20.78 -6.58
C THR A 392 -9.07 21.68 -5.42
N VAL A 393 -10.26 21.46 -4.86
CA VAL A 393 -10.74 22.20 -3.68
C VAL A 393 -9.83 21.96 -2.49
N VAL A 394 -9.47 20.71 -2.21
CA VAL A 394 -8.57 20.34 -1.11
C VAL A 394 -7.19 20.99 -1.26
N LEU A 395 -6.62 20.97 -2.47
CA LEU A 395 -5.35 21.64 -2.79
C LEU A 395 -5.45 23.15 -2.64
N ALA A 396 -6.51 23.77 -3.16
CA ALA A 396 -6.73 25.21 -3.07
C ALA A 396 -6.88 25.66 -1.62
N SER A 397 -7.61 24.90 -0.79
CA SER A 397 -7.73 25.16 0.65
C SER A 397 -6.39 25.06 1.37
N GLY A 398 -5.58 24.04 1.06
CA GLY A 398 -4.23 23.90 1.62
C GLY A 398 -3.29 25.03 1.21
N LEU A 399 -3.34 25.44 -0.07
CA LEU A 399 -2.58 26.58 -0.58
C LEU A 399 -3.03 27.90 0.07
N ALA A 400 -4.34 28.11 0.20
CA ALA A 400 -4.90 29.28 0.86
C ALA A 400 -4.45 29.36 2.32
N LEU A 401 -4.49 28.24 3.06
CA LEU A 401 -3.99 28.17 4.44
C LEU A 401 -2.50 28.55 4.52
N TYR A 402 -1.70 28.04 3.59
CA TYR A 402 -0.28 28.37 3.49
C TYR A 402 -0.05 29.86 3.21
N VAL A 403 -0.72 30.43 2.21
CA VAL A 403 -0.60 31.86 1.86
C VAL A 403 -1.07 32.75 3.00
N VAL A 404 -2.22 32.43 3.60
CA VAL A 404 -2.75 33.17 4.75
C VAL A 404 -1.74 33.14 5.89
N THR A 405 -1.17 31.99 6.24
CA THR A 405 -0.16 31.92 7.31
C THR A 405 1.10 32.71 6.94
N ALA A 406 1.56 32.59 5.71
CA ALA A 406 2.78 33.23 5.25
C ALA A 406 2.67 34.77 5.16
N VAL A 407 1.47 35.31 4.94
CA VAL A 407 1.20 36.76 4.89
C VAL A 407 0.73 37.31 6.24
N LEU A 408 -0.12 36.57 6.95
CA LEU A 408 -0.71 37.00 8.22
C LEU A 408 0.35 37.13 9.31
N VAL A 409 1.32 36.22 9.39
CA VAL A 409 2.36 36.28 10.42
C VAL A 409 3.21 37.56 10.30
N PRO A 410 3.80 37.89 9.13
CA PRO A 410 4.45 39.18 8.91
C PRO A 410 3.53 40.38 9.15
N TYR A 411 2.27 40.29 8.73
CA TYR A 411 1.29 41.35 8.96
C TYR A 411 1.05 41.60 10.46
N LEU A 412 0.87 40.55 11.27
CA LEU A 412 0.69 40.67 12.72
C LEU A 412 1.94 41.23 13.40
N LEU A 413 3.13 40.80 12.98
CA LEU A 413 4.39 41.39 13.43
C LEU A 413 4.47 42.88 13.06
N SER A 414 3.92 43.27 11.91
CA SER A 414 3.87 44.66 11.48
C SER A 414 3.05 45.55 12.40
N LEU A 415 2.01 45.02 13.07
CA LEU A 415 1.17 45.82 13.96
C LEU A 415 1.98 46.42 15.11
N GLY A 416 2.98 45.70 15.61
CA GLY A 416 3.92 46.24 16.59
C GLY A 416 4.81 47.35 16.01
N LEU A 417 5.31 47.17 14.77
CA LEU A 417 6.14 48.17 14.08
C LEU A 417 5.38 49.46 13.77
N ARG A 418 4.09 49.35 13.44
CA ARG A 418 3.20 50.50 13.15
C ARG A 418 3.05 51.46 14.31
N LEU A 419 3.29 51.02 15.55
CA LEU A 419 3.26 51.89 16.72
C LEU A 419 4.47 52.82 16.80
N PHE A 420 5.57 52.51 16.10
CA PHE A 420 6.85 53.18 16.25
C PHE A 420 7.43 53.74 14.94
N LEU A 421 6.97 53.27 13.78
CA LEU A 421 7.53 53.63 12.47
C LEU A 421 6.44 54.21 11.54
N PRO A 422 6.80 55.15 10.65
CA PRO A 422 5.90 55.69 9.64
C PRO A 422 5.66 54.69 8.49
N ALA A 423 4.60 54.90 7.71
CA ALA A 423 4.11 53.96 6.70
C ALA A 423 5.10 53.65 5.58
N GLU A 424 5.86 54.67 5.18
CA GLU A 424 6.90 54.58 4.16
C GLU A 424 8.03 53.66 4.59
N THR A 425 8.22 53.49 5.91
CA THR A 425 9.28 52.65 6.48
C THR A 425 8.77 51.25 6.81
N TRP A 426 7.62 51.10 7.48
CA TRP A 426 7.17 49.76 7.88
C TRP A 426 6.62 48.94 6.71
N GLY A 427 6.03 49.56 5.68
CA GLY A 427 5.48 48.85 4.52
C GLY A 427 6.52 47.96 3.80
N PRO A 428 7.63 48.53 3.30
CA PRO A 428 8.70 47.76 2.66
C PRO A 428 9.33 46.69 3.57
N ILE A 429 9.39 46.96 4.89
CA ILE A 429 9.88 45.98 5.87
C ILE A 429 8.96 44.76 5.90
N VAL A 430 7.63 44.96 5.93
CA VAL A 430 6.66 43.85 5.94
C VAL A 430 6.72 43.06 4.65
N ASP A 431 6.81 43.72 3.50
CA ASP A 431 6.88 43.04 2.20
C ASP A 431 8.16 42.18 2.12
N THR A 432 9.30 42.75 2.55
CA THR A 432 10.57 42.04 2.60
C THR A 432 10.52 40.85 3.57
N ILE A 433 9.97 41.04 4.78
CA ILE A 433 9.81 39.96 5.76
C ILE A 433 8.89 38.88 5.20
N SER A 434 7.78 39.24 4.55
CA SER A 434 6.84 38.29 3.96
C SER A 434 7.50 37.46 2.87
N LEU A 435 8.27 38.10 1.99
CA LEU A 435 9.00 37.41 0.92
C LEU A 435 10.08 36.48 1.49
N VAL A 436 10.83 36.93 2.50
CA VAL A 436 11.80 36.08 3.21
C VAL A 436 11.11 34.93 3.93
N PHE A 437 9.95 35.16 4.53
CA PHE A 437 9.18 34.12 5.22
C PHE A 437 8.64 33.07 4.26
N ILE A 438 8.01 33.47 3.15
CA ILE A 438 7.57 32.56 2.07
C ILE A 438 8.77 31.77 1.52
N GLY A 439 9.87 32.45 1.22
CA GLY A 439 11.10 31.83 0.73
C GLY A 439 11.66 30.80 1.71
N SER A 440 11.75 31.15 2.99
CA SER A 440 12.24 30.26 4.05
C SER A 440 11.31 29.09 4.33
N MET A 441 9.98 29.27 4.33
CA MET A 441 9.02 28.17 4.45
C MET A 441 9.16 27.20 3.28
N THR A 442 9.20 27.71 2.05
CA THR A 442 9.37 26.90 0.84
C THR A 442 10.69 26.14 0.90
N LEU A 443 11.78 26.82 1.25
CA LEU A 443 13.10 26.22 1.41
C LEU A 443 13.08 25.14 2.49
N THR A 444 12.43 25.39 3.63
CA THR A 444 12.29 24.42 4.72
C THR A 444 11.54 23.18 4.26
N PHE A 445 10.42 23.34 3.54
CA PHE A 445 9.64 22.23 3.01
C PHE A 445 10.36 21.42 1.93
N LEU A 446 11.32 22.01 1.22
CA LEU A 446 12.12 21.29 0.22
C LEU A 446 13.38 20.66 0.85
N ILE A 447 14.10 21.38 1.70
CA ILE A 447 15.40 20.96 2.25
C ILE A 447 15.26 19.98 3.42
N VAL A 448 14.34 20.24 4.37
CA VAL A 448 14.21 19.39 5.56
C VAL A 448 13.91 17.94 5.17
N PRO A 449 13.00 17.64 4.23
CA PRO A 449 12.80 16.27 3.76
C PRO A 449 14.04 15.63 3.13
N ILE A 450 14.93 16.39 2.46
CA ILE A 450 16.19 15.84 1.89
C ILE A 450 17.11 15.34 3.01
N LEU A 451 17.27 16.14 4.07
CA LEU A 451 18.11 15.83 5.21
C LEU A 451 17.55 14.63 5.98
N ARG A 452 16.24 14.65 6.29
CA ARG A 452 15.56 13.54 6.97
C ARG A 452 15.57 12.27 6.13
N ALA A 453 15.37 12.37 4.81
CA ALA A 453 15.45 11.22 3.91
C ALA A 453 16.79 10.51 3.97
N GLY A 454 17.90 11.21 4.25
CA GLY A 454 19.19 10.55 4.44
C GLY A 454 19.24 9.64 5.66
N LYS A 455 18.64 10.08 6.76
CA LYS A 455 18.53 9.29 7.99
C LYS A 455 17.61 8.10 7.78
N VAL A 456 16.40 8.33 7.28
CA VAL A 456 15.40 7.26 7.05
C VAL A 456 15.93 6.24 6.04
N HIS A 457 16.48 6.71 4.90
CA HIS A 457 17.10 5.84 3.89
C HIS A 457 18.21 4.99 4.54
N SER A 458 19.14 5.59 5.28
CA SER A 458 20.23 4.80 5.90
C SER A 458 19.77 3.63 6.78
N GLN A 459 18.56 3.69 7.37
CA GLN A 459 18.02 2.57 8.16
C GLN A 459 17.64 1.36 7.29
N TYR A 460 16.97 1.56 6.16
CA TYR A 460 16.67 0.49 5.19
C TYR A 460 17.94 -0.14 4.61
N TRP A 461 19.01 0.66 4.50
CA TRP A 461 20.29 0.25 3.91
C TRP A 461 21.38 -0.14 4.92
N ALA A 462 21.11 -0.03 6.23
CA ALA A 462 21.97 -0.59 7.26
C ALA A 462 22.02 -2.12 7.11
N MET A 463 23.21 -2.73 7.21
CA MET A 463 23.28 -4.19 7.23
C MET A 463 22.64 -4.71 8.52
N PRO A 464 21.82 -5.77 8.47
CA PRO A 464 21.33 -6.43 9.69
C PRO A 464 22.53 -6.86 10.55
N PRO A 465 22.48 -6.72 11.89
CA PRO A 465 23.56 -7.14 12.77
C PRO A 465 23.97 -8.61 12.59
N SER A 466 23.03 -9.47 12.20
CA SER A 466 23.23 -10.91 12.00
C SER A 466 24.11 -11.27 10.79
N SER A 467 24.38 -10.36 9.85
CA SER A 467 25.31 -10.63 8.74
C SER A 467 26.77 -10.34 9.09
N ARG A 468 27.06 -9.76 10.27
CA ARG A 468 28.45 -9.51 10.72
C ARG A 468 29.12 -10.72 11.35
N SER A 469 28.37 -11.69 11.89
CA SER A 469 28.94 -12.83 12.60
C SER A 469 29.40 -13.99 11.70
N ALA A 470 29.02 -14.03 10.42
CA ALA A 470 29.36 -15.15 9.53
C ALA A 470 30.57 -14.93 8.60
N SER A 471 31.12 -13.70 8.51
CA SER A 471 32.25 -13.39 7.60
C SER A 471 33.54 -12.93 8.30
N GLY A 472 33.54 -12.86 9.62
CA GLY A 472 34.70 -12.42 10.42
C GLY A 472 35.75 -13.50 10.65
N SER A 473 36.34 -14.09 9.60
CA SER A 473 37.61 -14.84 9.74
C SER A 473 38.48 -14.98 8.48
N ARG A 474 38.22 -14.27 7.38
CA ARG A 474 39.14 -14.28 6.21
C ARG A 474 39.63 -12.88 5.86
N GLY A 475 40.95 -12.76 5.90
CA GLY A 475 41.71 -11.51 5.98
C GLY A 475 41.46 -10.54 4.83
N ARG A 476 41.38 -9.26 5.19
CA ARG A 476 41.50 -8.14 4.27
C ARG A 476 42.96 -7.70 4.23
N THR A 477 43.67 -8.11 3.19
CA THR A 477 44.78 -7.35 2.62
C THR A 477 44.21 -6.06 2.04
N ALA A 478 44.62 -4.93 2.60
CA ALA A 478 44.30 -3.61 2.08
C ALA A 478 45.08 -3.38 0.77
N THR A 479 44.37 -3.10 -0.31
CA THR A 479 44.91 -2.33 -1.43
C THR A 479 44.11 -1.05 -1.55
N HIS A 480 44.77 0.04 -1.17
CA HIS A 480 44.41 1.40 -1.56
C HIS A 480 44.34 1.48 -3.08
N ASN A 481 43.32 2.13 -3.61
CA ASN A 481 43.51 2.97 -4.79
C ASN A 481 42.66 4.22 -4.69
N VAL A 482 43.38 5.31 -4.87
CA VAL A 482 42.96 6.70 -4.98
C VAL A 482 42.22 6.87 -6.31
N LEU A 483 41.08 7.56 -6.28
CA LEU A 483 40.69 8.62 -7.22
C LEU A 483 39.59 9.47 -6.59
#